data_AF-A0A6A6MTK5-F1
#
_entry.id   AF-A0A6A6MTK5-F1
#
_cell.length_a   1.000
_cell.length_b   1.000
_cell.length_c   1.000
_cell.angle_alpha   90.00
_cell.angle_beta   90.00
_cell.angle_gamma   90.00
#
_symmetry.space_group_name_H-M   'P 1'
#
loop_
_entity.id
_entity.type
_entity.pdbx_description
1 polymer ?
#
loop_
_entity_poly.entity_id
_entity_poly.type
_entity_poly.pdbx_seq_one_letter_code
_entity_poly.pdbx_strand_id
1 'polypeptide(L)'
;MHSSRNLCHTEIFLCKHSVPQQKFGNGQTPEINLAGHCNPATNGCIIVSNGIKSCQKQGIKVMLSLGGGIGSYTLASQADARNVADYLWNNFLGGKSSSRPLGDVVLDGIDFDIEQGSTLYWEDLARYLSAYSKPAKKFYSNPPCQYSSGNINNIINSWNRWTTFINARKIFMGLPAAPEAAGRGYIPPDVLTSQILPAIKKSPKYGGIML
;
A
#
# COMPACT_ATOMS: atom_id res chain seq x y z
N MET A 1 -5.82 -6.20 -32.53
CA MET A 1 -5.57 -4.86 -31.97
C MET A 1 -6.52 -4.65 -30.78
N HIS A 2 -6.09 -4.98 -29.57
CA HIS A 2 -6.89 -4.72 -28.36
C HIS A 2 -6.38 -3.45 -27.70
N SER A 3 -7.27 -2.47 -27.67
CA SER A 3 -7.12 -1.16 -27.07
C SER A 3 -6.63 -1.28 -25.64
N SER A 4 -5.44 -0.74 -25.37
CA SER A 4 -4.93 -0.42 -24.04
C SER A 4 -5.88 0.59 -23.37
N ARG A 5 -6.98 0.12 -22.78
CA ARG A 5 -7.83 0.98 -21.94
C ARG A 5 -7.01 1.32 -20.70
N ASN A 6 -6.66 2.59 -20.58
CA ASN A 6 -6.02 3.21 -19.42
C ASN A 6 -6.86 2.96 -18.16
N LEU A 7 -6.61 1.86 -17.47
CA LEU A 7 -7.13 1.61 -16.13
C LEU A 7 -6.27 2.39 -15.15
N CYS A 8 -6.60 3.67 -14.98
CA CYS A 8 -6.16 4.43 -13.82
C CYS A 8 -6.96 3.99 -12.60
N HIS A 9 -6.67 2.80 -12.10
CA HIS A 9 -7.06 2.46 -10.75
C HIS A 9 -6.12 3.16 -9.77
N THR A 10 -6.67 3.63 -8.66
CA THR A 10 -5.97 4.24 -7.52
C THR A 10 -4.97 3.27 -6.86
N GLU A 11 -4.84 2.07 -7.43
CA GLU A 11 -4.06 0.95 -6.95
C GLU A 11 -3.49 0.21 -8.16
N ILE A 12 -2.18 -0.05 -8.11
CA ILE A 12 -1.71 -1.32 -8.65
C ILE A 12 -2.25 -2.33 -7.65
N PHE A 13 -3.34 -3.03 -8.04
CA PHE A 13 -4.14 -3.97 -7.24
C PHE A 13 -3.33 -4.70 -6.17
N LEU A 14 -3.95 -4.92 -5.00
CA LEU A 14 -3.99 -6.23 -4.35
C LEU A 14 -5.04 -6.29 -3.22
N CYS A 15 -6.28 -6.57 -3.59
CA CYS A 15 -7.07 -7.55 -2.85
C CYS A 15 -7.31 -8.74 -3.80
N LYS A 16 -6.33 -9.65 -3.78
CA LYS A 16 -6.40 -11.09 -4.07
C LYS A 16 -7.05 -11.59 -5.36
N HIS A 17 -6.23 -11.82 -6.39
CA HIS A 17 -5.98 -13.16 -6.92
C HIS A 17 -4.76 -13.08 -7.86
N SER A 18 -3.76 -13.93 -7.62
CA SER A 18 -2.58 -14.13 -8.48
C SER A 18 -1.72 -12.87 -8.76
N VAL A 19 -0.95 -12.44 -7.75
CA VAL A 19 0.21 -11.55 -7.98
C VAL A 19 1.47 -12.29 -7.51
N PRO A 20 2.57 -12.27 -8.27
CA PRO A 20 3.61 -13.26 -8.06
C PRO A 20 4.65 -12.79 -7.03
N GLN A 21 5.18 -13.76 -6.29
CA GLN A 21 6.28 -13.71 -5.32
C GLN A 21 6.91 -12.32 -5.05
N GLN A 22 6.38 -11.59 -4.06
CA GLN A 22 7.09 -10.41 -3.53
C GLN A 22 8.26 -10.84 -2.63
N LYS A 23 9.38 -10.13 -2.75
CA LYS A 23 10.63 -10.44 -2.04
C LYS A 23 11.27 -9.15 -1.56
N PHE A 24 11.47 -9.03 -0.24
CA PHE A 24 12.23 -7.95 0.40
C PHE A 24 12.54 -8.30 1.87
N GLY A 25 13.50 -7.59 2.46
CA GLY A 25 13.91 -7.75 3.86
C GLY A 25 14.72 -9.01 4.12
N ASN A 26 15.27 -9.14 5.33
CA ASN A 26 16.24 -10.16 5.72
C ASN A 26 17.45 -10.25 4.76
N GLY A 27 17.95 -9.09 4.31
CA GLY A 27 19.09 -9.01 3.39
C GLY A 27 18.79 -9.42 1.93
N GLN A 28 17.54 -9.73 1.58
CA GLN A 28 17.15 -10.04 0.21
C GLN A 28 17.18 -8.79 -0.68
N THR A 29 17.65 -8.92 -1.92
CA THR A 29 17.44 -7.90 -2.96
C THR A 29 15.95 -7.76 -3.23
N PRO A 30 15.36 -6.56 -3.08
CA PRO A 30 13.94 -6.41 -3.32
C PRO A 30 13.58 -6.54 -4.80
N GLU A 31 12.52 -7.27 -5.08
CA GLU A 31 12.02 -7.52 -6.44
C GLU A 31 10.53 -7.15 -6.50
N ILE A 32 10.18 -6.26 -7.43
CA ILE A 32 8.78 -5.99 -7.76
C ILE A 32 8.28 -7.07 -8.71
N ASN A 33 6.99 -7.37 -8.64
CA ASN A 33 6.37 -8.26 -9.58
C ASN A 33 5.07 -7.67 -10.12
N LEU A 34 4.98 -7.52 -11.43
CA LEU A 34 3.81 -7.00 -12.13
C LEU A 34 3.16 -8.08 -13.02
N ALA A 35 3.27 -9.34 -12.61
CA ALA A 35 2.72 -10.50 -13.32
C ALA A 35 3.12 -10.50 -14.81
N GLY A 36 2.16 -10.69 -15.71
CA GLY A 36 2.39 -10.68 -17.15
C GLY A 36 2.53 -9.30 -17.78
N HIS A 37 2.47 -8.20 -17.01
CA HIS A 37 2.48 -6.85 -17.59
C HIS A 37 3.85 -6.43 -18.09
N CYS A 38 4.91 -6.75 -17.35
CA CYS A 38 6.29 -6.44 -17.71
C CYS A 38 7.27 -7.21 -16.82
N ASN A 39 8.52 -7.31 -17.25
CA ASN A 39 9.59 -7.91 -16.46
C ASN A 39 10.53 -6.80 -15.91
N PRO A 40 10.64 -6.64 -14.58
CA PRO A 40 11.53 -5.64 -13.98
C PRO A 40 13.01 -6.04 -14.07
N ALA A 41 13.34 -7.33 -14.16
CA ALA A 41 14.72 -7.81 -14.27
C ALA A 41 15.39 -7.38 -15.59
N THR A 42 14.61 -7.07 -16.63
CA THR A 42 15.09 -6.60 -17.93
C THR A 42 14.90 -5.10 -18.16
N ASN A 43 14.62 -4.33 -17.10
CA ASN A 43 14.16 -2.94 -17.17
C ASN A 43 12.89 -2.75 -18.03
N GLY A 44 12.12 -3.81 -18.29
CA GLY A 44 10.91 -3.76 -19.12
C GLY A 44 9.74 -3.01 -18.46
N CYS A 45 9.79 -2.78 -17.16
CA CYS A 45 8.74 -2.11 -16.40
C CYS A 45 8.84 -0.58 -16.35
N ILE A 46 9.89 0.02 -16.92
CA ILE A 46 10.01 1.49 -16.98
C ILE A 46 8.86 2.15 -17.75
N ILE A 47 8.25 1.42 -18.70
CA ILE A 47 7.11 1.90 -19.50
C ILE A 47 5.88 2.22 -18.64
N VAL A 48 5.77 1.59 -17.47
CA VAL A 48 4.69 1.81 -16.51
C VAL A 48 4.70 3.26 -15.99
N SER A 49 5.85 3.95 -15.98
CA SER A 49 6.00 5.37 -15.62
C SER A 49 4.97 6.26 -16.32
N ASN A 50 4.72 6.03 -17.61
CA ASN A 50 3.80 6.83 -18.42
C ASN A 50 2.35 6.70 -17.94
N GLY A 51 1.92 5.47 -17.63
CA GLY A 51 0.59 5.21 -17.09
C GLY A 51 0.41 5.90 -15.74
N ILE A 52 1.39 5.75 -14.85
CA ILE A 52 1.35 6.35 -13.51
C ILE A 52 1.25 7.88 -13.60
N LYS A 53 2.09 8.52 -14.42
CA LYS A 53 2.04 9.99 -14.65
C LYS A 53 0.69 10.44 -15.21
N SER A 54 0.10 9.65 -16.12
CA SER A 54 -1.23 9.93 -16.68
C SER A 54 -2.32 9.92 -15.60
N CYS A 55 -2.27 8.95 -14.67
CA CYS A 55 -3.22 8.85 -13.57
C CYS A 55 -3.03 10.00 -12.56
N GLN A 56 -1.77 10.32 -12.22
CA GLN A 56 -1.45 11.44 -11.32
C GLN A 56 -1.93 12.78 -11.88
N LYS A 57 -1.84 13.01 -13.19
CA LYS A 57 -2.39 14.21 -13.86
C LYS A 57 -3.92 14.32 -13.73
N GLN A 58 -4.62 13.22 -13.53
CA GLN A 58 -6.06 13.18 -13.27
C GLN A 58 -6.40 13.28 -11.77
N GLY A 59 -5.41 13.55 -10.91
CA GLY A 59 -5.59 13.61 -9.46
C GLY A 59 -5.69 12.24 -8.79
N ILE A 60 -5.50 11.15 -9.54
CA ILE A 60 -5.53 9.79 -9.03
C ILE A 60 -4.19 9.49 -8.36
N LYS A 61 -4.27 8.96 -7.14
CA LYS A 61 -3.09 8.59 -6.35
C LYS A 61 -2.65 7.19 -6.74
N VAL A 62 -1.35 6.99 -6.93
CA VAL A 62 -0.78 5.69 -7.25
C VAL A 62 0.23 5.29 -6.17
N MET A 63 -0.04 4.17 -5.52
CA MET A 63 0.78 3.60 -4.46
C MET A 63 1.46 2.30 -4.92
N LEU A 64 2.60 1.98 -4.30
CA LEU A 64 3.19 0.63 -4.39
C LEU A 64 2.70 -0.19 -3.20
N SER A 65 2.05 -1.32 -3.45
CA SER A 65 1.65 -2.26 -2.41
C SER A 65 2.77 -3.25 -2.07
N LEU A 66 3.08 -3.38 -0.79
CA LEU A 66 4.03 -4.34 -0.24
C LEU A 66 3.28 -5.55 0.31
N GLY A 67 3.74 -6.74 -0.04
CA GLY A 67 3.24 -7.98 0.54
C GLY A 67 2.40 -8.81 -0.41
N GLY A 68 1.15 -9.09 -0.03
CA GLY A 68 0.22 -10.00 -0.68
C GLY A 68 0.30 -11.43 -0.16
N GLY A 69 -0.70 -12.25 -0.47
CA GLY A 69 -0.81 -13.64 0.02
C GLY A 69 0.28 -14.62 -0.42
N ILE A 70 1.22 -14.24 -1.29
CA ILE A 70 2.32 -15.09 -1.79
C ILE A 70 3.64 -14.29 -1.85
N GLY A 71 4.69 -14.77 -1.19
CA GLY A 71 6.01 -14.12 -1.19
C GLY A 71 6.91 -14.58 -0.05
N SER A 72 8.17 -14.12 -0.05
CA SER A 72 9.15 -14.36 1.02
C SER A 72 9.55 -13.05 1.72
N TYR A 73 8.59 -12.14 1.87
CA TYR A 73 8.82 -10.86 2.53
C TYR A 73 8.78 -10.98 4.05
N THR A 74 9.68 -10.25 4.72
CA THR A 74 9.72 -10.16 6.18
C THR A 74 10.53 -8.93 6.59
N LEU A 75 10.49 -8.59 7.88
CA LEU A 75 11.42 -7.63 8.49
C LEU A 75 12.12 -8.34 9.64
N ALA A 76 13.45 -8.47 9.55
CA ALA A 76 14.24 -9.22 10.53
C ALA A 76 14.60 -8.37 11.77
N SER A 77 14.65 -7.04 11.62
CA SER A 77 14.99 -6.10 12.70
C SER A 77 14.50 -4.68 12.38
N GLN A 78 14.57 -3.79 13.37
CA GLN A 78 14.34 -2.35 13.14
C GLN A 78 15.37 -1.76 12.14
N ALA A 79 16.60 -2.27 12.09
CA ALA A 79 17.59 -1.85 11.10
C ALA A 79 17.20 -2.31 9.69
N ASP A 80 16.67 -3.54 9.57
CA ASP A 80 16.16 -4.06 8.31
C ASP A 80 14.94 -3.25 7.81
N ALA A 81 14.04 -2.86 8.72
CA ALA A 81 12.94 -1.93 8.41
C ALA A 81 13.44 -0.58 7.88
N ARG A 82 14.56 -0.05 8.40
CA ARG A 82 15.19 1.16 7.87
C ARG A 82 15.76 0.93 6.47
N ASN A 83 16.49 -0.15 6.27
CA ASN A 83 17.07 -0.49 4.96
C ASN A 83 15.99 -0.62 3.88
N VAL A 84 14.87 -1.28 4.20
CA VAL A 84 13.71 -1.38 3.31
C VAL A 84 13.09 0.00 3.06
N ALA A 85 12.96 0.85 4.09
CA ALA A 85 12.46 2.22 3.92
C ALA A 85 13.32 3.04 2.94
N ASP A 86 14.64 2.97 3.10
CA ASP A 86 15.61 3.69 2.27
C ASP A 86 15.57 3.18 0.83
N TYR A 87 15.46 1.87 0.64
CA TYR A 87 15.29 1.27 -0.68
C TYR A 87 14.01 1.77 -1.37
N LEU A 88 12.87 1.75 -0.68
CA LEU A 88 11.59 2.22 -1.23
C LEU A 88 11.65 3.71 -1.55
N TRP A 89 12.27 4.50 -0.68
CA TRP A 89 12.44 5.93 -0.90
C TRP A 89 13.21 6.23 -2.18
N ASN A 90 14.36 5.56 -2.37
CA ASN A 90 15.27 5.80 -3.49
C ASN A 90 14.81 5.20 -4.83
N ASN A 91 14.04 4.10 -4.80
CA ASN A 91 13.64 3.40 -6.02
C ASN A 91 12.22 3.72 -6.50
N PHE A 92 11.31 4.14 -5.61
CA PHE A 92 9.89 4.35 -5.95
C PHE A 92 9.33 5.71 -5.51
N LEU A 93 9.92 6.33 -4.48
CA LEU A 93 9.46 7.63 -3.98
C LEU A 93 10.43 8.75 -4.41
N GLY A 94 10.65 9.75 -3.56
CA GLY A 94 11.35 10.99 -3.91
C GLY A 94 12.88 10.95 -3.82
N GLY A 95 13.46 9.79 -3.48
CA GLY A 95 14.91 9.60 -3.49
C GLY A 95 15.46 9.38 -4.90
N LYS A 96 16.76 9.05 -4.97
CA LYS A 96 17.47 8.85 -6.24
C LYS A 96 18.06 7.45 -6.32
N SER A 97 17.92 6.83 -7.48
CA SER A 97 18.52 5.54 -7.83
C SER A 97 18.78 5.52 -9.34
N SER A 98 19.87 4.91 -9.78
CA SER A 98 20.20 4.74 -11.20
C SER A 98 19.38 3.63 -11.87
N SER A 99 18.70 2.79 -11.09
CA SER A 99 17.99 1.59 -11.57
C SER A 99 16.59 1.50 -10.96
N ARG A 100 15.78 2.55 -11.15
CA ARG A 100 14.40 2.58 -10.65
C ARG A 100 13.51 1.60 -11.45
N PRO A 101 12.86 0.61 -10.82
CA PRO A 101 12.14 -0.44 -11.55
C PRO A 101 10.98 0.07 -12.42
N LEU A 102 10.33 1.16 -12.00
CA LEU A 102 9.21 1.80 -12.71
C LEU A 102 9.63 3.09 -13.41
N GLY A 103 10.93 3.27 -13.64
CA GLY A 103 11.48 4.49 -14.23
C GLY A 103 11.48 5.69 -13.29
N ASP A 104 11.41 6.88 -13.87
CA ASP A 104 11.59 8.17 -13.20
C ASP A 104 10.38 8.67 -12.40
N VAL A 105 9.26 7.94 -12.43
CA VAL A 105 8.04 8.36 -11.73
C VAL A 105 8.21 8.29 -10.21
N VAL A 106 7.61 9.26 -9.53
CA VAL A 106 7.54 9.31 -8.06
C VAL A 106 6.14 8.89 -7.64
N LEU A 107 6.02 7.76 -6.94
CA LEU A 107 4.74 7.28 -6.41
C LEU A 107 4.23 8.16 -5.27
N ASP A 108 2.91 8.15 -5.08
CA ASP A 108 2.21 8.94 -4.05
C ASP A 108 2.34 8.33 -2.64
N GLY A 109 2.65 7.04 -2.54
CA GLY A 109 2.77 6.37 -1.24
C GLY A 109 3.09 4.89 -1.33
N ILE A 110 3.11 4.26 -0.15
CA ILE A 110 3.32 2.84 0.03
C ILE A 110 2.08 2.27 0.72
N ASP A 111 1.54 1.21 0.14
CA ASP A 111 0.49 0.40 0.72
C ASP A 111 1.10 -0.86 1.36
N PHE A 112 0.53 -1.32 2.46
CA PHE A 112 1.05 -2.44 3.24
C PHE A 112 -0.03 -3.52 3.33
N ASP A 113 0.03 -4.45 2.39
CA ASP A 113 -0.80 -5.63 2.35
C ASP A 113 -0.04 -6.82 2.96
N ILE A 114 0.25 -6.74 4.25
CA ILE A 114 1.05 -7.76 4.96
C ILE A 114 0.12 -8.89 5.43
N GLU A 115 0.08 -9.98 4.65
CA GLU A 115 -0.76 -11.14 4.95
C GLU A 115 -0.02 -12.28 5.67
N GLN A 116 1.32 -12.25 5.69
CA GLN A 116 2.17 -13.31 6.27
C GLN A 116 3.56 -12.80 6.69
N GLY A 117 4.38 -13.68 7.26
CA GLY A 117 5.75 -13.36 7.70
C GLY A 117 5.82 -12.85 9.15
N SER A 118 6.80 -12.00 9.43
CA SER A 118 6.97 -11.39 10.75
C SER A 118 5.79 -10.48 11.11
N THR A 119 5.40 -10.42 12.38
CA THR A 119 4.45 -9.44 12.91
C THR A 119 5.13 -8.18 13.45
N LEU A 120 6.47 -8.14 13.43
CA LEU A 120 7.28 -7.10 14.05
C LEU A 120 7.79 -6.09 13.00
N TYR A 121 8.17 -4.89 13.49
CA TYR A 121 8.87 -3.83 12.75
C TYR A 121 8.12 -3.14 11.59
N TRP A 122 6.89 -3.54 11.27
CA TRP A 122 6.06 -2.81 10.30
C TRP A 122 5.73 -1.39 10.75
N GLU A 123 5.54 -1.17 12.06
CA GLU A 123 5.40 0.16 12.65
C GLU A 123 6.68 0.99 12.47
N ASP A 124 7.86 0.38 12.59
CA ASP A 124 9.14 1.03 12.34
C ASP A 124 9.30 1.43 10.86
N LEU A 125 8.96 0.53 9.94
CA LEU A 125 8.99 0.80 8.49
C LEU A 125 8.07 1.97 8.14
N ALA A 126 6.83 1.96 8.64
CA ALA A 126 5.89 3.06 8.44
C ALA A 126 6.42 4.37 9.01
N ARG A 127 7.05 4.34 10.20
CA ARG A 127 7.68 5.51 10.83
C ARG A 127 8.82 6.05 9.98
N TYR A 128 9.73 5.21 9.50
CA TYR A 128 10.86 5.64 8.67
C TYR A 128 10.41 6.24 7.33
N LEU A 129 9.46 5.59 6.66
CA LEU A 129 8.91 6.13 5.42
C LEU A 129 8.15 7.44 5.65
N SER A 130 7.49 7.61 6.80
CA SER A 130 6.83 8.87 7.16
C SER A 130 7.83 10.01 7.39
N ALA A 131 9.03 9.71 7.89
CA ALA A 131 10.08 10.71 8.12
C ALA A 131 10.60 11.33 6.81
N TYR A 132 10.56 10.59 5.70
CA TYR A 132 10.88 11.11 4.37
C TYR A 132 9.84 12.10 3.81
N SER A 133 8.66 12.16 4.42
CA SER A 133 7.48 12.82 3.85
C SER A 133 7.17 14.16 4.51
N LYS A 134 7.73 15.26 3.99
CA LYS A 134 7.08 16.59 4.07
C LYS A 134 6.71 17.07 2.66
N PRO A 135 5.42 17.28 2.30
CA PRO A 135 4.19 16.80 2.93
C PRO A 135 3.40 15.80 2.06
N ALA A 136 2.73 14.86 2.74
CA ALA A 136 1.71 13.93 2.25
C ALA A 136 2.23 12.73 1.43
N LYS A 137 2.77 11.71 2.13
CA LYS A 137 2.69 10.33 1.62
C LYS A 137 2.09 9.43 2.70
N LYS A 138 1.15 8.60 2.27
CA LYS A 138 0.21 7.82 3.09
C LYS A 138 0.85 6.48 3.45
N PHE A 139 0.52 5.99 4.64
CA PHE A 139 0.91 4.66 5.13
C PHE A 139 -0.33 3.88 5.51
N TYR A 140 -0.36 2.63 5.10
CA TYR A 140 -1.35 1.63 5.47
C TYR A 140 -0.63 0.58 6.33
N SER A 141 -1.35 -0.15 7.17
CA SER A 141 -0.88 -1.42 7.76
C SER A 141 -2.10 -2.15 8.31
N ASN A 142 -2.12 -3.45 8.11
CA ASN A 142 -3.19 -4.33 8.56
C ASN A 142 -2.57 -5.53 9.25
N PRO A 143 -2.62 -5.61 10.59
CA PRO A 143 -2.73 -6.96 11.18
C PRO A 143 -3.54 -7.11 12.49
N PRO A 144 -4.48 -6.21 12.89
CA PRO A 144 -5.80 -6.73 13.33
C PRO A 144 -6.99 -5.77 13.06
N CYS A 145 -6.95 -4.99 11.98
CA CYS A 145 -7.96 -3.94 11.69
C CYS A 145 -9.29 -4.47 11.13
N GLN A 146 -9.44 -5.78 11.01
CA GLN A 146 -10.51 -6.39 10.22
C GLN A 146 -11.88 -6.23 10.89
N TYR A 147 -12.87 -5.90 10.08
CA TYR A 147 -14.27 -6.01 10.46
C TYR A 147 -14.63 -7.50 10.66
N SER A 148 -15.23 -7.80 11.81
CA SER A 148 -15.94 -9.06 12.05
C SER A 148 -17.43 -8.77 11.99
N SER A 149 -18.21 -9.64 11.33
CA SER A 149 -19.66 -9.47 11.19
C SER A 149 -20.31 -9.03 12.51
N GLY A 150 -20.96 -7.86 12.51
CA GLY A 150 -21.64 -7.28 13.66
C GLY A 150 -20.77 -6.50 14.66
N ASN A 151 -19.45 -6.41 14.49
CA ASN A 151 -18.55 -5.70 15.41
C ASN A 151 -17.64 -4.70 14.68
N ILE A 152 -18.03 -3.42 14.70
CA ILE A 152 -17.23 -2.31 14.18
C ILE A 152 -16.17 -1.79 15.16
N ASN A 153 -16.16 -2.23 16.42
CA ASN A 153 -15.29 -1.63 17.44
C ASN A 153 -13.81 -1.87 17.14
N ASN A 154 -13.47 -3.04 16.61
CA ASN A 154 -12.08 -3.36 16.27
C ASN A 154 -11.52 -2.43 15.18
N ILE A 155 -12.30 -2.21 14.12
CA ILE A 155 -11.89 -1.33 13.01
C ILE A 155 -11.83 0.14 13.45
N ILE A 156 -12.77 0.60 14.28
CA ILE A 156 -12.75 1.98 14.82
C ILE A 156 -11.62 2.20 15.82
N ASN A 157 -11.39 1.26 16.75
CA ASN A 157 -10.29 1.35 17.71
C ASN A 157 -8.93 1.35 17.02
N SER A 158 -8.77 0.51 16.00
CA SER A 158 -7.58 0.51 15.18
C SER A 158 -7.42 1.85 14.44
N TRP A 159 -8.46 2.35 13.79
CA TRP A 159 -8.44 3.67 13.14
C TRP A 159 -8.00 4.80 14.09
N ASN A 160 -8.53 4.82 15.31
CA ASN A 160 -8.17 5.81 16.33
C ASN A 160 -6.71 5.69 16.77
N ARG A 161 -6.19 4.47 16.93
CA ARG A 161 -4.77 4.23 17.22
C ARG A 161 -3.88 4.69 16.07
N TRP A 162 -4.23 4.34 14.83
CA TRP A 162 -3.46 4.75 13.64
C TRP A 162 -3.43 6.27 13.46
N THR A 163 -4.58 6.92 13.62
CA THR A 163 -4.68 8.37 13.48
C THR A 163 -3.97 9.14 14.59
N THR A 164 -3.77 8.57 15.77
CA THR A 164 -2.99 9.21 16.85
C THR A 164 -1.50 8.88 16.76
N PHE A 165 -1.14 7.63 16.49
CA PHE A 165 0.24 7.14 16.50
C PHE A 165 1.08 7.66 15.33
N ILE A 166 0.50 7.77 14.14
CA ILE A 166 1.25 8.17 12.94
C ILE A 166 1.15 9.66 12.69
N ASN A 167 2.32 10.29 12.52
CA ASN A 167 2.43 11.68 12.09
C ASN A 167 2.21 11.83 10.57
N ALA A 168 1.01 11.48 10.10
CA ALA A 168 0.58 11.66 8.72
C ALA A 168 -0.47 12.78 8.60
N ARG A 169 -0.45 13.53 7.48
CA ARG A 169 -1.49 14.53 7.17
C ARG A 169 -2.83 13.88 6.86
N LYS A 170 -2.80 12.75 6.14
CA LYS A 170 -4.00 12.02 5.71
C LYS A 170 -3.77 10.51 5.82
N ILE A 171 -4.79 9.81 6.31
CA ILE A 171 -4.88 8.37 6.52
C ILE A 171 -6.14 7.91 5.82
N PHE A 172 -6.08 6.74 5.20
CA PHE A 172 -7.16 6.16 4.41
C PHE A 172 -7.46 4.78 4.97
N MET A 173 -8.72 4.38 4.93
CA MET A 173 -9.14 3.04 5.37
C MET A 173 -9.18 2.12 4.16
N GLY A 174 -8.29 1.14 4.11
CA GLY A 174 -8.30 0.07 3.11
C GLY A 174 -9.37 -0.96 3.43
N LEU A 175 -10.21 -1.30 2.44
CA LEU A 175 -11.29 -2.26 2.55
C LEU A 175 -11.33 -3.13 1.29
N PRO A 176 -11.63 -4.43 1.39
CA PRO A 176 -11.85 -5.25 0.21
C PRO A 176 -13.04 -4.72 -0.61
N ALA A 177 -12.85 -4.52 -1.92
CA ALA A 177 -13.90 -4.05 -2.82
C ALA A 177 -15.06 -5.06 -3.00
N ALA A 178 -14.79 -6.36 -2.79
CA ALA A 178 -15.76 -7.44 -2.92
C ALA A 178 -15.48 -8.57 -1.90
N PRO A 179 -16.46 -9.41 -1.54
CA PRO A 179 -16.27 -10.56 -0.66
C PRO A 179 -15.18 -11.52 -1.15
N GLU A 180 -15.04 -11.66 -2.47
CA GLU A 180 -14.06 -12.55 -3.10
C GLU A 180 -12.65 -11.95 -3.10
N ALA A 181 -12.54 -10.63 -2.89
CA ALA A 181 -11.28 -9.90 -2.93
C ALA A 181 -10.42 -10.17 -1.68
N ALA A 182 -11.00 -10.65 -0.58
CA ALA A 182 -10.25 -11.04 0.61
C ALA A 182 -10.94 -12.17 1.37
N GLY A 183 -10.15 -13.08 1.94
CA GLY A 183 -10.71 -14.19 2.73
C GLY A 183 -11.51 -13.75 3.97
N ARG A 184 -11.30 -12.51 4.45
CA ARG A 184 -12.00 -11.84 5.57
C ARG A 184 -11.92 -10.31 5.41
N GLY A 185 -12.78 -9.59 6.13
CA GLY A 185 -12.68 -8.12 6.25
C GLY A 185 -13.52 -7.30 5.26
N TYR A 186 -14.26 -7.94 4.34
CA TYR A 186 -15.25 -7.26 3.51
C TYR A 186 -16.32 -6.61 4.38
N ILE A 187 -16.69 -5.37 4.02
CA ILE A 187 -17.72 -4.61 4.71
C ILE A 187 -18.81 -4.29 3.70
N PRO A 188 -20.06 -4.76 3.94
CA PRO A 188 -21.19 -4.36 3.11
C PRO A 188 -21.31 -2.83 2.99
N PRO A 189 -21.62 -2.28 1.80
CA PRO A 189 -21.67 -0.83 1.59
C PRO A 189 -22.63 -0.08 2.54
N ASP A 190 -23.73 -0.72 2.92
CA ASP A 190 -24.70 -0.21 3.89
C ASP A 190 -24.09 -0.08 5.30
N VAL A 191 -23.35 -1.09 5.77
CA VAL A 191 -22.61 -1.04 7.05
C VAL A 191 -21.52 0.01 7.02
N LEU A 192 -20.74 0.08 5.92
CA LEU A 192 -19.69 1.08 5.75
C LEU A 192 -20.24 2.50 5.84
N THR A 193 -21.31 2.79 5.10
CA THR A 193 -21.88 4.14 5.00
C THR A 193 -22.63 4.57 6.26
N SER A 194 -23.37 3.66 6.90
CA SER A 194 -24.19 3.99 8.07
C SER A 194 -23.44 3.94 9.40
N GLN A 195 -22.44 3.07 9.56
CA GLN A 195 -21.81 2.82 10.87
C GLN A 195 -20.34 3.26 10.95
N ILE A 196 -19.58 3.10 9.87
CA ILE A 196 -18.11 3.29 9.90
C ILE A 196 -17.71 4.69 9.43
N LEU A 197 -18.20 5.12 8.26
CA LEU A 197 -17.88 6.45 7.71
C LEU A 197 -18.17 7.61 8.69
N PRO A 198 -19.29 7.63 9.43
CA PRO A 198 -19.57 8.70 10.40
C PRO A 198 -18.55 8.76 11.54
N ALA A 199 -17.96 7.63 11.93
CA ALA A 199 -16.96 7.58 13.00
C ALA A 199 -15.58 8.01 12.49
N ILE A 200 -15.13 7.48 11.35
CA ILE A 200 -13.76 7.72 10.86
C ILE A 200 -13.58 9.13 10.28
N LYS A 201 -14.63 9.71 9.69
CA LYS A 201 -14.62 11.08 9.14
C LYS A 201 -14.43 12.16 10.20
N LYS A 202 -14.62 11.86 11.49
CA LYS A 202 -14.35 12.79 12.60
C LYS A 202 -12.87 13.13 12.77
N SER A 203 -11.98 12.24 12.30
CA SER A 203 -10.54 12.50 12.37
C SER A 203 -10.14 13.57 11.35
N PRO A 204 -9.39 14.63 11.73
CA PRO A 204 -8.86 15.60 10.77
C PRO A 204 -7.89 14.97 9.76
N LYS A 205 -7.33 13.80 10.13
CA LYS A 205 -6.47 12.98 9.29
C LYS A 205 -7.26 12.08 8.34
N TYR A 206 -8.61 12.05 8.36
CA TYR A 206 -9.36 11.29 7.37
C TYR A 206 -9.07 11.80 5.95
N GLY A 207 -8.66 10.89 5.09
CA GLY A 207 -8.37 11.15 3.68
C GLY A 207 -9.30 10.44 2.71
N GLY A 208 -9.93 9.33 3.09
CA GLY A 208 -10.82 8.57 2.22
C GLY A 208 -10.88 7.08 2.55
N ILE A 209 -11.57 6.35 1.68
CA ILE A 209 -11.54 4.88 1.59
C ILE A 209 -10.59 4.50 0.44
N MET A 210 -9.97 3.33 0.57
CA MET A 210 -9.07 2.68 -0.38
C MET A 210 -9.63 1.26 -0.59
N LEU A 211 -9.66 0.78 -1.83
CA LEU A 211 -10.46 -0.39 -2.28
C LEU A 211 -9.69 -1.24 -3.28
#